data_AF-A0A8C9RKF8-F1
#
_entry.id   AF-A0A8C9RKF8-F1
#
_cell.length_a   1.000
_cell.length_b   1.000
_cell.length_c   1.000
_cell.angle_alpha   90.00
_cell.angle_beta   90.00
_cell.angle_gamma   90.00
#
_symmetry.space_group_name_H-M   'P 1'
#
loop_
_entity.id
_entity.type
_entity.pdbx_description
1 polymer ?
#
loop_
_entity_poly.entity_id
_entity_poly.type
_entity_poly.pdbx_seq_one_letter_code
_entity_poly.pdbx_strand_id
1 'polypeptide(L)'
;MTEVKIFKSFRLFYAIVFLELIGAGYLSCNRTTFEDYIHTYCVPNFNQSMESVNYHESCPWPATRRQYHDLIVCIEVVAFNTGCTEAHLWEDIFLEVHRVYFSFCLWSALDDPDLPILLVLIMPCVITTLLMPCLCARIIPDRS
;
A
#
# COMPACT_ATOMS: atom_id res chain seq x y z
N MET A 1 52.81 -17.40 -5.38
CA MET A 1 52.50 -16.41 -6.45
C MET A 1 51.20 -16.74 -7.21
N THR A 2 50.47 -17.79 -6.82
CA THR A 2 49.21 -18.28 -7.43
C THR A 2 47.96 -17.72 -6.74
N GLU A 3 47.98 -17.62 -5.41
CA GLU A 3 46.87 -17.10 -4.57
C GLU A 3 46.42 -15.68 -4.94
N VAL A 4 47.36 -14.79 -5.24
CA VAL A 4 47.07 -13.38 -5.61
C VAL A 4 46.35 -13.28 -6.96
N LYS A 5 46.64 -14.20 -7.90
CA LYS A 5 45.96 -14.24 -9.20
C LYS A 5 44.52 -14.74 -9.08
N ILE A 6 44.30 -15.73 -8.22
CA ILE A 6 42.96 -16.27 -7.92
C ILE A 6 42.10 -15.20 -7.26
N PHE A 7 42.63 -14.48 -6.27
CA PHE A 7 41.90 -13.41 -5.58
C PHE A 7 41.55 -12.24 -6.51
N LYS A 8 42.47 -11.87 -7.43
CA LYS A 8 42.20 -10.84 -8.46
C LYS A 8 41.15 -11.32 -9.46
N SER A 9 41.18 -12.59 -9.85
CA SER A 9 40.17 -13.20 -10.72
C SER A 9 38.80 -13.26 -10.05
N PHE A 10 38.74 -13.58 -8.76
CA PHE A 10 37.50 -13.61 -7.99
C PHE A 10 36.90 -12.22 -7.83
N ARG A 11 37.74 -11.20 -7.56
CA ARG A 11 37.32 -9.79 -7.54
C ARG A 11 36.80 -9.30 -8.88
N LEU A 12 37.44 -9.71 -9.97
CA LEU A 12 37.01 -9.36 -11.32
C LEU A 12 35.68 -10.04 -11.66
N PHE A 13 35.53 -11.32 -11.31
CA PHE A 13 34.29 -12.06 -11.50
C PHE A 13 33.15 -11.47 -10.68
N TYR A 14 33.38 -11.15 -9.41
CA TYR A 14 32.39 -10.50 -8.56
C TYR A 14 32.02 -9.12 -9.10
N ALA A 15 32.99 -8.33 -9.57
CA ALA A 15 32.71 -7.05 -10.20
C ALA A 15 31.89 -7.19 -11.49
N ILE A 16 32.17 -8.20 -12.33
CA ILE A 16 31.41 -8.48 -13.56
C ILE A 16 29.99 -8.91 -13.22
N VAL A 17 29.81 -9.85 -12.29
CA VAL A 17 28.48 -10.29 -11.85
C VAL A 17 27.70 -9.15 -11.19
N PHE A 18 28.37 -8.31 -10.39
CA PHE A 18 27.76 -7.12 -9.78
C PHE A 18 27.42 -6.05 -10.84
N LEU A 19 28.26 -5.87 -11.87
CA LEU A 19 27.98 -4.99 -13.02
C LEU A 19 26.89 -5.53 -13.94
N GLU A 20 26.76 -6.84 -14.11
CA GLU A 20 25.66 -7.48 -14.86
C GLU A 20 24.34 -7.41 -14.08
N LEU A 21 24.38 -7.55 -12.75
CA LEU A 21 23.23 -7.36 -11.87
C LEU A 21 22.78 -5.89 -11.80
N ILE A 22 23.73 -4.94 -11.78
CA ILE A 22 23.43 -3.50 -11.90
C ILE A 22 22.96 -3.16 -13.33
N GLY A 23 23.54 -3.82 -14.34
CA GLY A 23 23.23 -3.61 -15.76
C GLY A 23 21.85 -4.10 -16.16
N ALA A 24 21.29 -5.08 -15.45
CA ALA A 24 19.89 -5.50 -15.59
C ALA A 24 18.88 -4.42 -15.16
N GLY A 25 19.32 -3.36 -14.46
CA GLY A 25 18.54 -2.18 -14.10
C GLY A 25 18.78 -0.95 -15.00
N TYR A 26 19.53 -1.09 -16.10
CA TYR A 26 19.81 0.00 -17.06
C TYR A 26 19.12 -0.26 -18.41
N LEU A 27 17.87 -0.74 -18.41
CA LEU A 27 17.01 -0.43 -19.54
C LEU A 27 16.73 1.07 -19.42
N SER A 28 17.16 1.87 -20.39
CA SER A 28 16.91 3.32 -20.35
C SER A 28 15.39 3.55 -20.29
N CYS A 29 14.89 4.08 -19.17
CA CYS A 29 13.47 4.37 -19.01
C CYS A 29 12.99 5.26 -20.16
N ASN A 30 12.08 4.74 -20.97
CA ASN A 30 11.45 5.48 -22.05
C ASN A 30 10.23 6.23 -21.50
N ARG A 31 10.50 7.36 -20.85
CA ARG A 31 9.48 8.14 -20.12
C ARG A 31 8.34 8.64 -21.01
N THR A 32 8.62 9.08 -22.22
CA THR A 32 7.57 9.57 -23.14
C THR A 32 6.60 8.46 -23.53
N THR A 33 7.13 7.27 -23.76
CA THR A 33 6.32 6.09 -24.11
C THR A 33 5.54 5.61 -22.89
N PHE A 34 6.16 5.60 -21.71
CA PHE A 34 5.49 5.30 -20.44
C PHE A 34 4.28 6.21 -20.19
N GLU A 35 4.47 7.53 -20.27
CA GLU A 35 3.41 8.51 -20.08
C GLU A 35 2.30 8.34 -21.14
N ASP A 36 2.66 8.14 -22.41
CA ASP A 36 1.70 7.91 -23.50
C ASP A 36 0.83 6.67 -23.26
N TYR A 37 1.43 5.53 -22.88
CA TYR A 37 0.68 4.31 -22.60
C TYR A 37 -0.25 4.46 -21.38
N ILE A 38 0.20 5.16 -20.33
CA ILE A 38 -0.64 5.40 -19.17
C ILE A 38 -1.86 6.25 -19.54
N HIS A 39 -1.64 7.36 -20.25
CA HIS A 39 -2.71 8.29 -20.61
C HIS A 39 -3.62 7.77 -21.72
N THR A 40 -3.15 6.81 -22.52
CA THR A 40 -3.94 6.21 -23.61
C THR A 40 -4.71 4.96 -23.15
N TYR A 41 -4.15 4.15 -22.25
CA TYR A 41 -4.72 2.85 -21.89
C TYR A 41 -5.10 2.75 -20.42
N CYS A 42 -4.17 2.99 -19.49
CA CYS A 42 -4.42 2.69 -18.07
C CYS A 42 -5.45 3.63 -17.43
N VAL A 43 -5.23 4.94 -17.52
CA VAL A 43 -6.12 5.94 -16.90
C VAL A 43 -7.50 5.97 -17.57
N PRO A 44 -7.63 5.97 -18.91
CA PRO A 44 -8.95 5.95 -19.55
C PRO A 44 -9.78 4.72 -19.22
N ASN A 45 -9.17 3.53 -19.18
CA ASN A 45 -9.87 2.29 -18.79
C ASN A 45 -10.36 2.35 -17.34
N PHE A 46 -9.53 2.90 -16.43
CA PHE A 46 -9.94 3.13 -15.05
C PHE A 46 -11.09 4.13 -14.96
N ASN A 47 -11.01 5.27 -15.65
CA ASN A 47 -12.07 6.27 -15.68
C ASN A 47 -13.39 5.67 -16.17
N GLN A 48 -13.36 4.90 -17.26
CA GLN A 48 -14.53 4.20 -17.78
C GLN A 48 -15.13 3.23 -16.74
N SER A 49 -14.28 2.49 -16.02
CA SER A 49 -14.75 1.57 -14.97
C SER A 49 -15.43 2.31 -13.79
N MET A 50 -15.10 3.58 -13.61
CA MET A 50 -15.62 4.44 -12.54
C MET A 50 -16.86 5.26 -12.96
N GLU A 51 -17.24 5.32 -14.24
CA GLU A 51 -18.41 6.08 -14.71
C GLU A 51 -19.73 5.64 -14.06
N SER A 52 -19.85 4.35 -13.74
CA SER A 52 -21.04 3.79 -13.10
C SER A 52 -21.06 3.99 -11.57
N VAL A 53 -20.00 4.55 -11.00
CA VAL A 53 -19.80 4.69 -9.56
C VAL A 53 -20.18 6.10 -9.13
N ASN A 54 -21.02 6.23 -8.11
CA ASN A 54 -21.42 7.53 -7.56
C ASN A 54 -20.38 8.07 -6.56
N TYR A 55 -19.16 8.31 -7.05
CA TYR A 55 -18.03 8.79 -6.24
C TYR A 55 -18.16 10.26 -5.82
N HIS A 56 -19.11 11.00 -6.38
CA HIS A 56 -19.40 12.40 -6.05
C HIS A 56 -20.20 12.57 -4.75
N GLU A 57 -20.95 11.56 -4.33
CA GLU A 57 -21.87 11.63 -3.18
C GLU A 57 -21.49 10.66 -2.05
N SER A 58 -20.68 9.65 -2.33
CA SER A 58 -20.30 8.63 -1.36
C SER A 58 -18.88 8.12 -1.62
N CYS A 59 -18.21 7.66 -0.57
CA CYS A 59 -16.92 6.98 -0.73
C CYS A 59 -17.15 5.66 -1.50
N PRO A 60 -16.53 5.47 -2.68
CA PRO A 60 -16.72 4.27 -3.48
C PRO A 60 -15.94 3.05 -2.95
N TRP A 61 -15.06 3.27 -1.98
CA TRP A 61 -14.31 2.21 -1.32
C TRP A 61 -15.21 1.47 -0.31
N PRO A 62 -15.16 0.13 -0.19
CA PRO A 62 -14.25 -0.82 -0.84
C PRO A 62 -14.77 -1.43 -2.15
N ALA A 63 -15.93 -1.01 -2.64
CA ALA A 63 -16.59 -1.63 -3.80
C ALA A 63 -15.74 -1.52 -5.08
N THR A 64 -14.95 -0.45 -5.22
CA THR A 64 -14.08 -0.20 -6.39
C THR A 64 -12.66 -0.76 -6.26
N ARG A 65 -12.40 -1.60 -5.25
CA ARG A 65 -11.07 -2.17 -4.98
C ARG A 65 -10.49 -2.93 -6.18
N ARG A 66 -11.34 -3.65 -6.93
CA ARG A 66 -10.90 -4.41 -8.10
C ARG A 66 -10.44 -3.50 -9.23
N GLN A 67 -11.21 -2.48 -9.55
CA GLN A 67 -10.93 -1.48 -10.58
C GLN A 67 -9.62 -0.75 -10.27
N TYR A 68 -9.43 -0.36 -9.00
CA TYR A 68 -8.21 0.27 -8.54
C TYR A 68 -6.99 -0.67 -8.64
N HIS A 69 -7.16 -1.95 -8.29
CA HIS A 69 -6.11 -2.96 -8.47
C HIS A 69 -5.77 -3.16 -9.96
N ASP A 70 -6.76 -3.20 -10.84
CA ASP A 70 -6.55 -3.34 -12.28
C ASP A 70 -5.76 -2.14 -12.86
N LEU A 71 -5.98 -0.92 -12.34
CA LEU A 71 -5.16 0.25 -12.66
C LEU A 71 -3.69 0.07 -12.23
N ILE A 72 -3.45 -0.40 -11.00
CA ILE A 72 -2.08 -0.67 -10.51
C ILE A 72 -1.38 -1.65 -11.43
N VAL A 73 -2.02 -2.79 -11.72
CA VAL A 73 -1.45 -3.82 -12.60
C VAL A 73 -1.16 -3.27 -13.99
N CYS A 74 -2.04 -2.44 -14.54
CA CYS A 74 -1.81 -1.81 -15.85
C CYS A 74 -0.53 -0.94 -15.82
N ILE A 75 -0.39 -0.08 -14.82
CA ILE A 75 0.78 0.80 -14.66
C ILE A 75 2.05 -0.04 -14.46
N GLU A 76 2.01 -1.09 -13.64
CA GLU A 76 3.15 -1.98 -13.42
C GLU A 76 3.59 -2.70 -14.70
N VAL A 77 2.65 -3.16 -15.53
CA VAL A 77 2.96 -3.77 -16.83
C VAL A 77 3.59 -2.77 -17.79
N VAL A 78 3.07 -1.54 -17.84
CA VAL A 78 3.64 -0.48 -18.68
C VAL A 78 5.04 -0.10 -18.20
N ALA A 79 5.20 0.12 -16.88
CA ALA A 79 6.47 0.39 -16.21
C ALA A 79 7.55 -0.65 -16.56
N PHE A 80 7.18 -1.93 -16.47
CA PHE A 80 8.06 -3.04 -16.81
C PHE A 80 8.45 -3.02 -18.30
N ASN A 81 7.48 -2.81 -19.20
CA ASN A 81 7.71 -2.82 -20.64
C ASN A 81 8.54 -1.61 -21.13
N THR A 82 8.47 -0.47 -20.45
CA THR A 82 9.22 0.75 -20.81
C THR A 82 10.53 0.91 -20.03
N GLY A 83 10.84 -0.01 -19.12
CA GLY A 83 12.01 0.06 -18.24
C GLY A 83 11.94 1.22 -17.23
N CYS A 84 10.74 1.70 -16.91
CA CYS A 84 10.49 2.81 -16.01
C CYS A 84 9.91 2.24 -14.71
N THR A 85 10.76 1.78 -13.80
CA THR A 85 10.33 1.02 -12.60
C THR A 85 10.36 1.85 -11.32
N GLU A 86 10.68 3.13 -11.42
CA GLU A 86 10.82 4.01 -10.27
C GLU A 86 9.46 4.59 -9.85
N ALA A 87 9.07 4.37 -8.59
CA ALA A 87 7.74 4.75 -8.07
C ALA A 87 7.34 6.21 -8.29
N HIS A 88 8.30 7.14 -8.16
CA HIS A 88 8.07 8.58 -8.37
C HIS A 88 7.56 8.95 -9.77
N LEU A 89 7.64 8.04 -10.75
CA LEU A 89 7.10 8.25 -12.10
C LEU A 89 5.58 8.13 -12.17
N TRP A 90 4.95 7.43 -11.22
CA TRP A 90 3.50 7.21 -11.20
C TRP A 90 2.80 7.65 -9.92
N GLU A 91 3.54 8.11 -8.91
CA GLU A 91 2.97 8.66 -7.67
C GLU A 91 1.94 9.77 -7.94
N ASP A 92 2.23 10.70 -8.84
CA ASP A 92 1.32 11.80 -9.20
C ASP A 92 0.00 11.30 -9.80
N ILE A 93 0.03 10.20 -10.56
CA ILE A 93 -1.16 9.59 -11.15
C ILE A 93 -2.05 9.01 -10.05
N PHE A 94 -1.46 8.31 -9.08
CA PHE A 94 -2.22 7.78 -7.94
C PHE A 94 -2.78 8.91 -7.08
N LEU A 95 -2.01 9.97 -6.84
CA LEU A 95 -2.49 11.14 -6.10
C LEU A 95 -3.70 11.77 -6.79
N GLU A 96 -3.65 11.96 -8.11
CA GLU A 96 -4.77 12.53 -8.85
C GLU A 96 -6.01 11.61 -8.83
N VAL A 97 -5.82 10.29 -8.95
CA VAL A 97 -6.91 9.32 -8.81
C VAL A 97 -7.56 9.40 -7.43
N HIS A 98 -6.78 9.49 -6.36
CA HIS A 98 -7.31 9.66 -5.00
C HIS A 98 -8.06 10.99 -4.85
N ARG A 99 -7.52 12.08 -5.41
CA ARG A 99 -8.14 13.40 -5.36
C ARG A 99 -9.48 13.44 -6.09
N VAL A 100 -9.60 12.78 -7.23
CA VAL A 100 -10.81 12.79 -8.07
C VAL A 100 -11.88 11.83 -7.54
N TYR A 101 -11.51 10.57 -7.26
CA TYR A 101 -12.48 9.51 -7.00
C TYR A 101 -12.64 9.14 -5.52
N PHE A 102 -11.67 9.46 -4.67
CA PHE A 102 -11.64 9.01 -3.27
C PHE A 102 -11.62 10.16 -2.25
N SER A 103 -11.94 11.38 -2.68
CA SER A 103 -11.95 12.58 -1.83
C SER A 103 -12.89 12.46 -0.62
N PHE A 104 -14.01 11.75 -0.75
CA PHE A 104 -14.98 11.52 0.34
C PHE A 104 -14.61 10.38 1.30
N CYS A 105 -13.57 9.60 1.02
CA CYS A 105 -13.23 8.41 1.82
C CYS A 105 -12.53 8.72 3.15
N LEU A 106 -12.02 9.95 3.33
CA LEU A 106 -11.40 10.35 4.59
C LEU A 106 -12.42 10.40 5.75
N TRP A 107 -13.69 10.68 5.46
CA TRP A 107 -14.75 10.74 6.46
C TRP A 107 -15.15 9.35 6.96
N SER A 108 -15.35 8.38 6.05
CA SER A 108 -15.80 7.02 6.38
C SER A 108 -14.79 6.18 7.17
N ALA A 109 -13.51 6.56 7.17
CA ALA A 109 -12.46 5.86 7.92
C ALA A 109 -12.34 6.34 9.38
N LEU A 110 -12.99 7.46 9.71
CA LEU A 110 -13.01 8.06 11.06
C LEU A 110 -14.31 7.76 11.82
N ASP A 111 -15.24 7.02 11.21
CA ASP A 111 -16.47 6.64 11.88
C ASP A 111 -16.16 5.68 13.03
N ASP A 112 -16.54 6.10 14.25
CA ASP A 112 -16.45 5.26 15.44
C ASP A 112 -17.27 3.97 15.22
N PRO A 113 -16.84 2.84 15.81
CA PRO A 113 -17.61 1.61 15.74
C PRO A 113 -19.02 1.84 16.31
N ASP A 114 -20.01 1.17 15.71
CA ASP A 114 -21.40 1.24 16.16
C ASP A 114 -21.51 1.09 17.69
N LEU A 115 -22.38 1.88 18.32
CA LEU A 115 -22.63 1.89 19.77
C LEU A 115 -22.68 0.50 20.43
N PRO A 116 -23.35 -0.53 19.88
CA PRO A 116 -23.33 -1.88 20.45
C PRO A 116 -21.93 -2.52 20.50
N ILE A 117 -21.09 -2.33 19.47
CA ILE A 117 -19.73 -2.86 19.42
C ILE A 117 -18.88 -2.14 20.48
N LEU A 118 -19.01 -0.81 20.54
CA LEU A 118 -18.33 0.00 21.53
C LEU A 118 -18.70 -0.42 22.96
N LEU A 119 -19.98 -0.69 23.20
CA LEU A 119 -20.48 -1.13 24.50
C LEU A 119 -19.92 -2.52 24.88
N VAL A 120 -19.90 -3.48 23.95
CA VAL A 120 -19.33 -4.81 24.19
C VAL A 120 -17.84 -4.74 24.52
N LEU A 121 -17.10 -3.77 23.98
CA LEU A 121 -15.68 -3.57 24.29
C LEU A 121 -15.45 -2.89 25.64
N ILE A 122 -16.26 -1.87 25.98
CA ILE A 122 -16.06 -1.07 27.20
C ILE A 122 -16.63 -1.76 28.44
N MET A 123 -17.80 -2.39 28.34
CA MET A 123 -18.52 -2.93 29.51
C MET A 123 -17.72 -3.99 30.29
N PRO A 124 -17.01 -4.95 29.68
CA PRO A 124 -16.19 -5.91 30.42
C PRO A 124 -15.08 -5.24 31.22
N CYS A 125 -14.43 -4.22 30.67
CA CYS A 125 -13.38 -3.44 31.35
C CYS A 125 -13.94 -2.69 32.56
N VAL A 126 -15.12 -2.08 32.42
CA VAL A 126 -15.80 -1.38 33.52
C VAL A 126 -16.23 -2.37 34.60
N ILE A 127 -16.88 -3.48 34.21
CA ILE A 127 -17.35 -4.52 35.13
C ILE A 127 -16.17 -5.13 35.89
N THR A 128 -15.10 -5.49 35.22
CA THR A 128 -13.90 -6.06 35.87
C THR A 128 -13.25 -5.06 36.81
N THR A 129 -13.10 -3.80 36.40
CA THR A 129 -12.51 -2.75 37.25
C THR A 129 -13.34 -2.49 38.51
N LEU A 130 -14.67 -2.57 38.42
CA LEU A 130 -15.56 -2.41 39.57
C LEU A 130 -15.60 -3.66 40.47
N LEU A 131 -15.58 -4.85 39.90
CA LEU A 131 -15.67 -6.10 40.66
C LEU A 131 -14.34 -6.48 41.32
N MET A 132 -13.19 -6.15 40.72
CA MET A 132 -11.87 -6.53 41.24
C MET A 132 -11.62 -6.03 42.67
N PRO A 133 -11.83 -4.74 43.03
CA PRO A 133 -11.69 -4.27 44.41
C PRO A 133 -12.63 -4.97 45.39
N CYS A 134 -13.88 -5.23 44.98
CA CYS A 134 -14.84 -5.95 45.81
C CYS A 134 -14.40 -7.39 46.06
N LEU A 135 -13.87 -8.07 45.05
CA LEU A 135 -13.32 -9.42 45.19
C LEU A 135 -12.07 -9.42 46.07
N CYS A 136 -11.14 -8.48 45.85
CA CYS A 136 -9.93 -8.33 46.66
C CYS A 136 -10.27 -8.07 48.14
N ALA A 137 -11.24 -7.22 48.44
CA ALA A 137 -11.69 -6.95 49.81
C ALA A 137 -12.34 -8.16 50.49
N ARG A 138 -12.84 -9.14 49.73
CA ARG A 138 -13.40 -10.39 50.25
C ARG A 138 -12.38 -11.52 50.38
N ILE A 139 -11.34 -11.49 49.53
CA ILE A 139 -10.31 -12.53 49.45
C ILE A 139 -9.13 -12.23 50.37
N ILE A 140 -8.80 -10.95 50.61
CA ILE A 140 -7.82 -10.54 51.62
C ILE A 140 -8.57 -10.48 52.94
N PRO A 141 -8.51 -11.51 53.81
CA PRO A 141 -9.02 -11.37 55.15
C PRO A 141 -8.13 -10.32 55.82
N ASP A 142 -8.74 -9.39 56.53
CA ASP A 142 -8.05 -8.47 57.40
C ASP A 142 -7.03 -9.26 58.24
N ARG A 143 -5.74 -9.16 57.89
CA ARG A 143 -4.65 -9.69 58.72
C ARG A 143 -4.34 -8.57 59.72
N SER A 144 -5.31 -8.33 60.61
CA SER A 144 -5.13 -7.62 61.87
C SER A 144 -4.97 -8.65 62.98
#